data_AF-A0A1V4R388-F1
#
_entry.id   AF-A0A1V4R388-F1
#
_cell.length_a   1.000
_cell.length_b   1.000
_cell.length_c   1.000
_cell.angle_alpha   90.00
_cell.angle_beta   90.00
_cell.angle_gamma   90.00
#
_symmetry.space_group_name_H-M   'P 1'
#
loop_
_entity.id
_entity.type
_entity.pdbx_description
1 polymer ?
#
loop_
_entity_poly.entity_id
_entity_poly.type
_entity_poly.pdbx_seq_one_letter_code
_entity_poly.pdbx_strand_id
1 'polypeptide(L)' 'MDPKVEKFLEDNNMTYLYLLLANLEVERLSNLPFTVKKQMKGKITNIALEHIAANDIPDYVMQEFEEQETSEIDE' A
#
# COMPACT_ATOMS: atom_id res chain seq x y z
N MET A 1 -14.31 1.34 10.07
CA MET A 1 -13.36 0.77 9.09
C MET A 1 -12.65 1.97 8.45
N ASP A 2 -11.75 1.82 7.48
CA ASP A 2 -11.27 3.02 6.74
C ASP A 2 -12.44 3.61 5.91
N PRO A 3 -12.72 4.92 5.98
CA PRO A 3 -13.84 5.53 5.25
C PRO A 3 -13.80 5.34 3.73
N LYS A 4 -12.61 5.22 3.14
CA LYS A 4 -12.44 4.96 1.69
C LYS A 4 -12.89 3.55 1.34
N VAL A 5 -12.60 2.58 2.22
CA VAL A 5 -13.01 1.19 2.04
C VAL A 5 -14.53 1.07 2.16
N GLU A 6 -15.13 1.72 3.17
CA GLU A 6 -16.60 1.75 3.33
C GLU A 6 -17.27 2.34 2.08
N LYS A 7 -16.80 3.50 1.62
CA LYS A 7 -17.31 4.14 0.41
C LYS A 7 -17.19 3.27 -0.83
N PHE A 8 -16.03 2.63 -1.05
CA PHE A 8 -15.84 1.76 -2.22
C PHE A 8 -16.86 0.62 -2.24
N LEU A 9 -17.11 -0.01 -1.09
CA LEU A 9 -18.05 -1.13 -0.96
C LEU A 9 -19.51 -0.70 -1.14
N GLU A 10 -19.86 0.51 -0.71
CA GLU A 10 -21.20 1.09 -0.91
C GLU A 10 -21.45 1.43 -2.39
N ASP A 11 -20.45 2.04 -3.05
CA ASP A 11 -20.58 2.51 -4.43
C ASP A 11 -20.44 1.37 -5.46
N ASN A 12 -19.77 0.27 -5.10
CA ASN A 12 -19.40 -0.79 -6.04
C ASN A 12 -19.82 -2.19 -5.56
N ASN A 13 -20.66 -2.88 -6.34
CA ASN A 13 -21.01 -4.28 -6.10
C ASN A 13 -19.92 -5.26 -6.61
N MET A 14 -18.66 -5.02 -6.23
CA MET A 14 -17.48 -5.79 -6.68
C MET A 14 -16.61 -6.27 -5.50
N THR A 15 -17.22 -6.55 -4.35
CA THR A 15 -16.51 -6.94 -3.12
C THR A 15 -15.55 -8.12 -3.31
N TYR A 16 -15.94 -9.13 -4.10
CA TYR A 16 -15.06 -10.28 -4.35
C TYR A 16 -13.81 -9.89 -5.15
N LEU A 17 -13.97 -9.09 -6.20
CA LEU A 17 -12.84 -8.59 -7.00
C LEU A 17 -11.94 -7.67 -6.16
N TYR A 18 -12.55 -6.81 -5.35
CA TYR A 18 -11.83 -5.96 -4.40
C TYR A 18 -10.94 -6.76 -3.45
N LEU A 19 -11.47 -7.83 -2.86
CA LEU A 19 -10.69 -8.71 -1.97
C LEU A 19 -9.60 -9.48 -2.72
N LEU A 20 -9.83 -9.90 -3.96
CA LEU A 20 -8.80 -10.52 -4.80
C LEU A 20 -7.64 -9.56 -5.05
N LEU A 21 -7.93 -8.31 -5.43
CA LEU A 21 -6.93 -7.28 -5.65
C LEU A 21 -6.18 -6.93 -4.36
N ALA A 22 -6.89 -6.82 -3.24
CA ALA A 22 -6.27 -6.58 -1.94
C ALA A 22 -5.33 -7.72 -1.53
N ASN A 23 -5.65 -8.97 -1.85
CA ASN A 23 -4.75 -10.10 -1.59
C ASN A 23 -3.47 -10.03 -2.44
N LEU A 24 -3.57 -9.66 -3.71
CA LEU A 24 -2.40 -9.44 -4.58
C LEU A 24 -1.54 -8.28 -4.06
N GLU A 25 -2.17 -7.22 -3.57
CA GLU A 25 -1.49 -6.09 -2.95
C GLU A 25 -0.76 -6.51 -1.67
N VAL A 26 -1.39 -7.30 -0.80
CA VAL A 26 -0.74 -7.87 0.39
C VAL A 26 0.48 -8.69 0.02
N GLU A 27 0.41 -9.50 -1.05
CA GLU A 27 1.54 -10.29 -1.53
C GLU A 27 2.69 -9.37 -2.00
N ARG A 28 2.40 -8.34 -2.81
CA ARG A 28 3.42 -7.36 -3.22
C ARG A 28 4.06 -6.70 -2.00
N LEU A 29 3.26 -6.16 -1.09
CA LEU A 29 3.74 -5.45 0.10
C LEU A 29 4.58 -6.36 1.01
N SER A 30 4.19 -7.63 1.15
CA SER A 30 4.94 -8.61 1.96
C SER A 30 6.30 -8.95 1.36
N ASN A 31 6.43 -8.91 0.03
CA ASN A 31 7.66 -9.18 -0.70
C ASN A 31 8.61 -7.98 -0.80
N LEU A 32 8.21 -6.79 -0.32
CA LEU A 32 9.10 -5.63 -0.27
C LEU A 32 10.28 -5.84 0.68
N PRO A 33 11.40 -5.10 0.47
CA PRO A 33 12.53 -5.09 1.39
C PRO A 33 12.12 -4.76 2.83
N PHE A 34 12.89 -5.25 3.80
CA PHE A 34 12.60 -5.02 5.22
C PHE A 34 12.67 -3.53 5.59
N THR A 35 13.60 -2.79 5.01
CA THR A 35 13.79 -1.35 5.16
C THR A 35 12.51 -0.58 4.84
N VAL A 36 11.92 -0.86 3.68
CA VAL A 36 10.63 -0.30 3.24
C VAL A 36 9.50 -0.71 4.18
N LYS A 37 9.36 -2.01 4.47
CA LYS A 37 8.26 -2.49 5.34
C LYS A 37 8.32 -1.91 6.74
N LYS A 38 9.50 -1.56 7.25
CA LYS A 38 9.67 -0.92 8.56
C LYS A 38 9.09 0.49 8.61
N GLN A 39 9.04 1.18 7.48
CA GLN A 39 8.45 2.52 7.37
C GLN A 39 6.91 2.47 7.33
N MET A 40 6.33 1.33 6.93
CA MET A 40 4.88 1.14 6.88
C MET A 40 4.28 1.13 8.29
N LYS A 41 3.33 2.04 8.54
CA LYS A 41 2.63 2.13 9.81
C LYS A 41 1.31 1.36 9.73
N GLY A 42 1.23 0.25 10.45
CA GLY A 42 0.00 -0.54 10.59
C GLY A 42 0.11 -1.95 10.03
N LYS A 43 -1.03 -2.63 9.88
CA LYS A 43 -1.07 -3.98 9.31
C LYS A 43 -1.06 -3.87 7.78
N ILE A 44 -0.22 -4.67 7.13
CA ILE A 44 -0.12 -4.75 5.66
C ILE A 44 -1.50 -4.96 5.02
N THR A 45 -2.36 -5.77 5.64
CA THR A 45 -3.73 -6.00 5.18
C THR A 45 -4.57 -4.72 5.11
N ASN A 46 -4.41 -3.80 6.06
CA ASN A 46 -5.17 -2.55 6.08
C ASN A 46 -4.66 -1.61 4.99
N ILE A 47 -3.34 -1.48 4.89
CA ILE A 47 -2.68 -0.68 3.85
C ILE A 47 -3.08 -1.17 2.45
N ALA A 48 -3.11 -2.48 2.23
CA ALA A 48 -3.52 -3.06 0.97
C ALA A 48 -4.98 -2.75 0.62
N LEU A 49 -5.90 -2.88 1.59
CA LEU A 49 -7.31 -2.53 1.41
C LEU A 49 -7.49 -1.04 1.08
N GLU A 50 -6.68 -0.17 1.70
CA GLU A 50 -6.67 1.27 1.45
C GLU A 50 -6.15 1.61 0.05
N HIS A 51 -5.04 1.00 -0.40
CA HIS A 51 -4.50 1.21 -1.76
C HIS A 51 -5.52 0.88 -2.84
N ILE A 52 -6.15 -0.30 -2.73
CA ILE A 52 -7.15 -0.74 -3.72
C ILE A 52 -8.40 0.12 -3.66
N ALA A 53 -8.87 0.50 -2.46
CA ALA A 53 -10.05 1.36 -2.32
C ALA A 53 -9.80 2.79 -2.86
N ALA A 54 -8.58 3.30 -2.71
CA ALA A 54 -8.16 4.59 -3.24
C ALA A 54 -7.79 4.55 -4.74
N ASN A 55 -7.59 3.35 -5.30
CA ASN A 55 -6.97 3.12 -6.60
C ASN A 55 -5.62 3.87 -6.73
N ASP A 56 -4.84 3.85 -5.64
CA ASP A 56 -3.55 4.51 -5.51
C ASP A 56 -2.56 3.50 -4.91
N ILE A 57 -1.65 3.01 -5.75
CA ILE A 57 -0.66 1.99 -5.40
C ILE A 57 0.72 2.67 -5.42
N PRO A 58 1.32 2.95 -4.24
CA PRO A 58 2.61 3.63 -4.19
C PRO A 58 3.76 2.78 -4.74
N ASP A 59 4.71 3.46 -5.40
CA ASP A 59 6.00 2.88 -5.78
C ASP A 59 7.02 3.07 -4.66
N TYR A 60 7.06 2.11 -3.74
CA TYR A 60 7.97 2.15 -2.60
C TYR A 60 9.44 1.92 -2.96
N VAL A 61 9.72 1.30 -4.11
CA VAL A 61 11.09 1.02 -4.52
C VAL A 61 11.76 2.32 -4.94
N MET A 62 11.07 3.12 -5.76
CA MET A 62 11.59 4.42 -6.18
C MET A 62 11.71 5.41 -5.01
N GLN A 63 10.75 5.41 -4.08
CA GLN A 63 10.81 6.25 -2.87
C GLN A 63 12.03 5.93 -1.99
N GLU A 64 12.38 4.65 -1.83
CA GLU A 64 13.57 4.25 -1.07
C GLU A 64 14.87 4.75 -1.72
N PHE A 65 14.96 4.73 -3.06
CA PHE A 65 16.11 5.27 -3.78
C PHE A 65 16.25 6.79 -3.62
N GLU A 66 15.14 7.52 -3.72
CA GLU A 66 15.14 8.98 -3.54
C GLU A 66 15.49 9.40 -2.10
N GLU A 67 15.03 8.66 -1.09
CA GLU A 67 15.40 8.89 0.31
C GLU A 67 16.89 8.64 0.58
N GLN A 68 17.49 7.64 -0.09
CA GLN A 68 18.92 7.37 0.04
C GLN A 68 19.78 8.45 -0.61
N GLU A 69 19.47 8.85 -1.85
CA GLU A 69 20.21 9.91 -2.55
C GLU A 69 20.19 11.25 -1.81
N THR A 70 19.06 11.59 -1.19
CA THR A 70 18.95 12.84 -0.39
C THR A 70 19.73 12.77 0.92
N SER A 71 19.81 11.59 1.56
CA SER A 71 20.59 11.41 2.79
C SER A 71 22.11 11.48 2.58
N GLU A 72 22.60 11.14 1.39
CA GLU A 72 24.03 11.20 1.04
C GLU A 72 24.53 12.61 0.68
N ILE A 73 23.62 13.56 0.42
CA ILE A 73 23.96 14.94 0.04
C ILE A 73 24.08 15.86 1.28
N ASP A 74 23.51 15.48 2.41
CA ASP A 74 23.49 16.26 3.67
C ASP A 74 24.60 15.86 4.68
N GLU A 75 25.53 14.96 4.33
CA GLU A 75 26.77 14.64 5.08
C GLU A 75 28.02 15.35 4.52
#